data_AF-A0A4Y2KU08-F1
#
_entry.id   AF-A0A4Y2KU08-F1
#
_cell.length_a   1.000
_cell.length_b   1.000
_cell.length_c   1.000
_cell.angle_alpha   90.00
_cell.angle_beta   90.00
_cell.angle_gamma   90.00
#
_symmetry.space_group_name_H-M   'P 1'
#
loop_
_entity.id
_entity.type
_entity.pdbx_description
1 polymer ?
#
loop_
_entity_poly.entity_id
_entity_poly.type
_entity_poly.pdbx_seq_one_letter_code
_entity_poly.pdbx_strand_id
1 'polypeptide(L)'
;MVTVESKKSKSSKLKPAVVADYNNTMGGVDKADHCLSYYPVARNQQRKYYKKIFRYLLSQAVWNAFVIFKKNGGKMRQVEFRMKLIERLIEVTVCNPSTRRGPFLKSEENVVRLTGRHFPSYVDESESRKKSRNDSDEDNLIETSSEDELSSSEDESENESLESARNWCGVDVSLLTPAPPKFPFTGNPGIKVSLR
;
A
#
# COMPACT_ATOMS: atom_id res chain seq x y z
N MET A 1 27.00 33.28 -8.02
CA MET A 1 27.21 32.25 -9.07
C MET A 1 28.12 31.18 -8.49
N VAL A 2 27.87 29.90 -8.78
CA VAL A 2 28.64 28.75 -8.29
C VAL A 2 29.04 27.88 -9.48
N THR A 3 30.26 27.36 -9.47
CA THR A 3 30.75 26.39 -10.46
C THR A 3 30.19 25.01 -10.14
N VAL A 4 29.41 24.44 -11.04
CA VAL A 4 28.86 23.08 -10.93
C VAL A 4 29.50 22.19 -11.99
N GLU A 5 30.09 21.08 -11.56
CA GLU A 5 30.65 20.08 -12.47
C GLU A 5 29.56 19.19 -13.05
N SER A 6 29.66 18.90 -14.35
CA SER A 6 28.80 17.92 -15.00
C SER A 6 29.29 16.50 -14.71
N LYS A 7 28.38 15.61 -14.28
CA LYS A 7 28.73 14.19 -14.04
C LYS A 7 29.02 13.40 -15.32
N LYS A 8 28.52 13.88 -16.48
CA LYS A 8 28.69 13.21 -17.80
C LYS A 8 29.82 13.80 -18.64
N SER A 9 30.17 15.05 -18.41
CA SER A 9 31.23 15.74 -19.15
C SER A 9 32.15 16.40 -18.13
N LYS A 10 33.47 16.31 -18.29
CA LYS A 10 34.45 17.02 -17.43
C LYS A 10 34.45 18.54 -17.67
N SER A 11 33.27 19.13 -17.88
CA SER A 11 33.06 20.56 -18.05
C SER A 11 32.34 21.13 -16.84
N SER A 12 32.89 22.22 -16.30
CA SER A 12 32.27 23.03 -15.27
C SER A 12 31.36 24.07 -15.92
N LYS A 13 30.21 24.34 -15.28
CA LYS A 13 29.27 25.38 -15.71
C LYS A 13 28.99 26.32 -14.54
N LEU A 14 28.88 27.62 -14.82
CA LEU A 14 28.42 28.59 -13.84
C LEU A 14 26.89 28.52 -13.74
N LYS A 15 26.38 28.36 -12.52
CA LYS A 15 24.95 28.37 -12.22
C LYS A 15 24.65 29.32 -11.06
N PRO A 16 23.42 29.87 -10.96
CA PRO A 16 22.98 30.56 -9.74
C PRO A 16 23.08 29.62 -8.53
N ALA A 17 23.43 30.17 -7.37
CA ALA A 17 23.56 29.39 -6.12
C ALA A 17 22.26 28.66 -5.78
N VAL A 18 21.14 29.38 -5.84
CA VAL A 18 19.78 28.83 -5.61
C VAL A 18 19.50 27.60 -6.46
N VAL A 19 19.88 27.62 -7.74
CA VAL A 19 19.68 26.48 -8.66
C VAL A 19 20.59 25.32 -8.30
N ALA A 20 21.83 25.59 -7.87
CA ALA A 20 22.73 24.54 -7.42
C ALA A 20 22.22 23.86 -6.16
N ASP A 21 21.79 24.65 -5.16
CA ASP A 21 21.28 24.15 -3.89
C ASP A 21 20.02 23.30 -4.07
N TYR A 22 19.07 23.77 -4.87
CA TYR A 22 17.86 23.03 -5.21
C TYR A 22 18.18 21.66 -5.83
N ASN A 23 19.04 21.62 -6.85
CA ASN A 23 19.40 20.37 -7.52
C ASN A 23 20.14 19.38 -6.61
N ASN A 24 20.84 19.88 -5.59
CA ASN A 24 21.55 19.05 -4.62
C ASN A 24 20.59 18.39 -3.62
N THR A 25 19.48 19.03 -3.27
CA THR A 25 18.57 18.59 -2.19
C THR A 25 17.28 17.94 -2.69
N MET A 26 16.73 18.34 -3.85
CA MET A 26 15.40 17.91 -4.30
C MET A 26 15.22 16.39 -4.47
N GLY A 27 16.29 15.64 -4.72
CA GLY A 27 16.23 14.19 -4.99
C GLY A 27 16.17 13.30 -3.76
N GLY A 28 15.86 13.84 -2.57
CA GLY A 28 15.80 13.06 -1.34
C GLY A 28 14.71 11.98 -1.37
N VAL A 29 13.51 12.35 -1.80
CA VAL A 29 12.33 11.46 -1.87
C VAL A 29 12.55 10.36 -2.91
N ASP A 30 12.92 10.73 -4.14
CA ASP A 30 13.19 9.76 -5.21
C ASP A 30 14.24 8.71 -4.84
N LYS A 31 15.29 9.13 -4.11
CA LYS A 31 16.32 8.21 -3.63
C LYS A 31 15.77 7.25 -2.58
N ALA A 32 14.94 7.74 -1.65
CA ALA A 32 14.30 6.90 -0.64
C ALA A 32 13.34 5.90 -1.29
N ASP A 33 12.53 6.34 -2.24
CA ASP A 33 11.60 5.49 -3.00
C ASP A 33 12.34 4.43 -3.82
N HIS A 34 13.46 4.81 -4.45
CA HIS A 34 14.34 3.85 -5.12
C HIS A 34 14.92 2.84 -4.12
N CYS A 35 15.36 3.26 -2.93
CA CYS A 35 15.85 2.35 -1.90
C CYS A 35 14.77 1.36 -1.41
N LEU A 36 13.49 1.73 -1.45
CA LEU A 36 12.35 0.88 -1.10
C LEU A 36 11.99 -0.10 -2.22
N SER A 37 12.16 0.29 -3.48
CA SER A 37 11.82 -0.54 -4.63
C SER A 37 12.72 -1.78 -4.78
N TYR A 38 13.95 -1.76 -4.25
CA TYR A 38 14.87 -2.91 -4.28
C TYR A 38 14.38 -4.13 -3.48
N TYR A 39 13.58 -3.93 -2.42
CA TYR A 39 13.11 -5.00 -1.55
C TYR A 39 11.60 -4.89 -1.29
N PRO A 40 10.76 -5.13 -2.32
CA PRO A 40 9.33 -4.94 -2.21
C PRO A 40 8.70 -5.98 -1.27
N VAL A 41 8.01 -5.51 -0.22
CA VAL A 41 7.29 -6.37 0.74
C VAL A 41 5.82 -6.56 0.33
N ALA A 42 5.28 -5.64 -0.48
CA ALA A 42 3.95 -5.73 -1.05
C ALA A 42 3.90 -6.77 -2.19
N ARG A 43 2.93 -7.69 -2.14
CA ARG A 43 2.63 -8.59 -3.26
C ARG A 43 1.62 -7.91 -4.17
N ASN A 44 1.84 -7.93 -5.48
CA ASN A 44 1.00 -7.23 -6.46
C ASN A 44 -0.46 -7.72 -6.52
N GLN A 45 -0.74 -8.94 -6.05
CA GLN A 45 -2.08 -9.55 -6.04
C GLN A 45 -2.85 -9.39 -4.71
N GLN A 46 -2.66 -8.29 -3.97
CA GLN A 46 -3.42 -8.07 -2.72
C GLN A 46 -4.79 -7.46 -3.02
N ARG A 47 -5.88 -8.25 -2.87
CA ARG A 47 -7.27 -7.76 -3.04
C ARG A 47 -7.72 -6.75 -1.97
N LYS A 48 -6.99 -6.63 -0.86
CA LYS A 48 -7.34 -5.77 0.29
C LYS A 48 -6.35 -4.61 0.41
N TYR A 49 -6.80 -3.39 0.13
CA TYR A 49 -5.93 -2.21 0.04
C TYR A 49 -5.19 -1.87 1.35
N TYR A 50 -5.84 -2.02 2.51
CA TYR A 50 -5.23 -1.72 3.81
C TYR A 50 -3.98 -2.57 4.09
N LYS A 51 -3.93 -3.81 3.58
CA LYS A 51 -2.75 -4.67 3.70
C LYS A 51 -1.59 -4.17 2.86
N LYS A 52 -1.86 -3.54 1.72
CA LYS A 52 -0.86 -2.89 0.88
C LYS A 52 -0.24 -1.70 1.61
N ILE A 53 -1.07 -0.83 2.20
CA ILE A 53 -0.62 0.32 3.00
C ILE A 53 0.23 -0.15 4.19
N PHE A 54 -0.24 -1.13 4.96
CA PHE A 54 0.51 -1.68 6.08
C PHE A 54 1.92 -2.17 5.68
N ARG A 55 2.03 -2.90 4.56
CA ARG A 55 3.32 -3.41 4.06
C ARG A 55 4.24 -2.29 3.59
N TYR A 56 3.68 -1.23 3.00
CA TYR A 56 4.44 -0.04 2.63
C TYR A 56 4.99 0.65 3.88
N LEU A 57 4.15 0.91 4.88
CA LEU A 57 4.57 1.50 6.16
C LEU A 57 5.63 0.64 6.87
N LEU A 58 5.48 -0.68 6.85
CA LEU A 58 6.49 -1.60 7.39
C LEU A 58 7.83 -1.47 6.64
N SER A 59 7.79 -1.36 5.32
CA SER A 59 9.00 -1.19 4.49
C SER A 59 9.70 0.13 4.81
N GLN A 60 8.93 1.22 4.97
CA GLN A 60 9.42 2.52 5.39
C GLN A 60 10.05 2.47 6.78
N ALA A 61 9.40 1.82 7.75
CA ALA A 61 9.91 1.68 9.11
C ALA A 61 11.26 0.95 9.14
N VAL A 62 11.41 -0.14 8.36
CA VAL A 62 12.69 -0.87 8.24
C VAL A 62 13.77 0.01 7.62
N TRP A 63 13.44 0.81 6.61
CA TRP A 63 14.40 1.75 6.01
C TRP A 63 14.82 2.84 7.01
N ASN A 64 13.87 3.45 7.71
CA ASN A 64 14.15 4.46 8.73
C ASN A 64 15.04 3.89 9.85
N ALA A 65 14.76 2.68 10.33
CA ALA A 65 15.60 1.99 11.31
C ALA A 65 17.03 1.75 10.78
N PHE A 66 17.17 1.38 9.50
CA PHE A 66 18.48 1.22 8.87
C PHE A 66 19.24 2.56 8.76
N VAL A 67 18.57 3.66 8.44
CA VAL A 67 19.17 5.01 8.42
C VAL A 67 19.71 5.38 9.80
N ILE A 68 18.93 5.13 10.87
CA ILE A 68 19.38 5.36 12.25
C ILE A 68 20.59 4.46 12.57
N PHE A 69 20.54 3.18 12.23
CA PHE A 69 21.66 2.26 12.41
C PHE A 69 22.93 2.73 11.70
N LYS A 70 22.81 3.26 10.47
CA LYS A 70 23.94 3.85 9.72
C LYS A 70 24.49 5.10 10.40
N LYS A 71 23.64 6.00 10.88
CA LYS A 71 24.04 7.20 11.63
C LYS A 71 24.80 6.85 12.92
N ASN A 72 24.44 5.74 13.55
CA ASN A 72 25.09 5.24 14.77
C ASN A 72 26.39 4.45 14.51
N GLY A 73 26.99 4.56 13.32
CA GLY A 73 28.26 3.89 12.98
C GLY A 73 28.13 2.47 12.42
N GLY A 74 26.92 2.04 12.07
CA GLY A 74 26.65 0.73 11.50
C GLY A 74 27.33 0.50 10.14
N LYS A 75 28.20 -0.52 10.04
CA LYS A 75 28.93 -0.82 8.79
C LYS A 75 28.18 -1.76 7.84
N MET A 76 27.21 -2.52 8.34
CA MET A 76 26.49 -3.54 7.55
C MET A 76 25.77 -2.95 6.34
N ARG A 77 25.66 -3.74 5.25
CA ARG A 77 24.82 -3.40 4.11
C ARG A 77 23.34 -3.56 4.45
N GLN A 78 22.45 -2.96 3.67
CA GLN A 78 21.01 -3.01 3.93
C GLN A 78 20.46 -4.45 3.96
N VAL A 79 20.94 -5.32 3.06
CA VAL A 79 20.56 -6.75 3.03
C VAL A 79 20.93 -7.44 4.34
N GLU A 80 22.17 -7.27 4.78
CA GLU A 80 22.68 -7.90 6.01
C GLU A 80 21.90 -7.41 7.24
N PHE A 81 21.57 -6.13 7.29
CA PHE A 81 20.72 -5.56 8.33
C PHE A 81 19.32 -6.21 8.33
N ARG A 82 18.69 -6.34 7.16
CA ARG A 82 17.38 -6.98 7.03
C ARG A 82 17.42 -8.46 7.43
N MET A 83 18.44 -9.21 7.03
CA MET A 83 18.60 -10.61 7.40
C MET A 83 18.69 -10.78 8.92
N LYS A 84 19.55 -10.00 9.59
CA LYS A 84 19.65 -10.03 11.05
C LYS A 84 18.36 -9.61 11.75
N LEU A 85 17.64 -8.63 11.19
CA LEU A 85 16.34 -8.23 11.72
C LEU A 85 15.34 -9.39 11.66
N ILE A 86 15.29 -10.11 10.54
CA ILE A 86 14.41 -11.27 10.34
C ILE A 86 14.78 -12.39 11.32
N GLU A 87 16.07 -12.73 11.44
CA GLU A 87 16.56 -13.74 12.39
C GLU A 87 16.10 -13.43 13.82
N ARG A 88 16.31 -12.20 14.30
CA ARG A 88 15.89 -11.77 15.64
C ARG A 88 14.38 -11.81 15.83
N LEU A 89 13.60 -11.41 14.82
CA LEU A 89 12.14 -11.47 14.91
C LEU A 89 11.64 -12.92 15.01
N ILE A 90 12.24 -13.85 14.25
CA ILE A 90 11.89 -15.27 14.31
C ILE A 90 12.23 -15.85 15.69
N GLU A 91 13.44 -15.59 16.20
CA GLU A 91 13.86 -16.04 17.54
C GLU A 91 12.85 -15.63 18.63
N VAL A 92 12.42 -14.37 18.62
CA VAL A 92 11.43 -13.84 19.57
C VAL A 92 10.09 -14.56 19.43
N THR A 93 9.62 -14.82 18.19
CA THR A 93 8.34 -15.51 17.97
C THR A 93 8.35 -16.97 18.37
N VAL A 94 9.48 -17.67 18.28
CA VAL A 94 9.60 -19.08 18.66
C VAL A 94 9.63 -19.24 20.18
N CYS A 95 10.30 -18.32 20.89
CA CYS A 95 10.43 -18.35 22.35
C CYS A 95 9.21 -17.85 23.13
N ASN A 96 8.19 -17.29 22.45
CA ASN A 96 6.98 -16.77 23.09
C ASN A 96 5.73 -17.57 22.69
N PRO A 97 5.48 -18.76 23.28
CA PRO A 97 4.41 -19.67 22.88
C PRO A 97 3.00 -19.15 23.21
N SER A 98 2.87 -18.10 24.01
CA SER A 98 1.61 -17.55 24.53
C SER A 98 0.71 -16.88 23.48
N THR A 99 1.21 -16.58 22.27
CA THR A 99 0.43 -15.94 21.18
C THR A 99 0.15 -16.85 19.98
N ARG A 100 0.44 -18.15 20.09
CA ARG A 100 -0.03 -19.12 19.09
C ARG A 100 -1.56 -19.21 19.17
N ARG A 101 -2.28 -18.42 18.36
CA ARG A 101 -3.56 -18.87 17.82
C ARG A 101 -3.21 -20.11 17.00
N GLY A 102 -3.49 -21.27 17.60
CA GLY A 102 -2.89 -22.54 17.24
C GLY A 102 -3.12 -22.93 15.77
N PRO A 103 -2.36 -23.93 15.28
CA PRO A 103 -2.80 -24.69 14.13
C PRO A 103 -4.24 -25.12 14.40
N PHE A 104 -5.13 -24.92 13.43
CA PHE A 104 -6.43 -25.57 13.41
C PHE A 104 -6.25 -27.00 13.92
N LEU A 105 -6.94 -27.38 15.01
CA LEU A 105 -6.93 -28.77 15.45
C LEU A 105 -7.27 -29.59 14.20
N LYS A 106 -6.33 -30.41 13.75
CA LYS A 106 -6.71 -31.53 12.91
C LYS A 106 -7.65 -32.31 13.81
N SER A 107 -8.95 -32.16 13.60
CA SER A 107 -9.95 -33.08 14.14
C SER A 107 -9.37 -34.46 13.91
N GLU A 108 -9.30 -35.26 14.98
CA GLU A 108 -8.76 -36.60 14.99
C GLU A 108 -8.98 -37.27 13.64
N GLU A 109 -7.90 -37.79 13.06
CA GLU A 109 -7.91 -38.47 11.77
C GLU A 109 -9.13 -39.38 11.72
N ASN A 110 -10.12 -38.96 10.95
CA ASN A 110 -11.33 -39.72 10.76
C ASN A 110 -10.90 -40.89 9.87
N VAL A 111 -10.37 -41.96 10.48
CA VAL A 111 -9.74 -43.11 9.81
C VAL A 111 -10.73 -43.77 8.83
N VAL A 112 -12.02 -43.54 9.03
CA VAL A 112 -13.12 -43.91 8.13
C VAL A 112 -13.00 -43.25 6.74
N ARG A 113 -12.35 -42.09 6.63
CA ARG A 113 -12.09 -41.43 5.33
C ARG A 113 -11.15 -42.24 4.44
N LEU A 114 -10.28 -43.07 5.03
CA LEU A 114 -9.29 -43.87 4.30
C LEU A 114 -9.80 -45.26 3.92
N THR A 115 -10.98 -45.68 4.42
CA THR A 115 -11.62 -46.95 4.05
C THR A 115 -12.67 -46.79 2.95
N GLY A 116 -13.04 -45.56 2.60
CA GLY A 116 -13.98 -45.27 1.52
C GLY A 116 -13.36 -45.54 0.14
N ARG A 117 -13.90 -46.52 -0.58
CA ARG A 117 -13.59 -46.76 -1.99
C ARG A 117 -14.17 -45.64 -2.85
N HIS A 118 -13.46 -44.53 -2.97
CA HIS A 118 -13.87 -43.40 -3.79
C HIS A 118 -13.45 -43.62 -5.25
N PHE A 119 -14.02 -44.64 -5.90
CA PHE A 119 -13.93 -44.78 -7.34
C PHE A 119 -14.99 -43.88 -7.99
N PRO A 120 -14.64 -43.01 -8.95
CA PRO A 120 -15.63 -42.32 -9.76
C PRO A 120 -16.52 -43.35 -10.46
N SER A 121 -17.82 -43.34 -10.16
CA SER A 121 -18.81 -44.11 -10.92
C SER A 121 -19.25 -43.30 -12.14
N TYR A 122 -19.31 -43.94 -13.29
CA TYR A 122 -19.92 -43.34 -14.47
C TYR A 122 -21.42 -43.16 -14.20
N VAL A 123 -21.93 -41.96 -14.46
CA VAL A 123 -23.36 -41.66 -14.37
C VAL A 123 -23.96 -42.03 -15.72
N ASP A 124 -24.89 -42.99 -15.75
CA ASP A 124 -25.61 -43.32 -16.98
C ASP A 124 -26.37 -42.08 -17.47
N GLU A 125 -26.21 -41.74 -18.75
CA GLU A 125 -26.67 -40.49 -19.38
C GLU A 125 -28.21 -40.36 -19.49
N SER A 126 -29.02 -41.17 -18.83
CA SER A 126 -30.44 -41.30 -19.17
C SER A 126 -31.44 -40.44 -18.38
N GLU A 127 -31.10 -39.72 -17.31
CA GLU A 127 -32.14 -38.98 -16.54
C GLU A 127 -31.79 -37.57 -16.00
N SER A 128 -30.99 -36.75 -16.71
CA SER A 128 -30.94 -35.31 -16.38
C SER A 128 -30.99 -34.37 -17.58
N ARG A 129 -31.73 -34.75 -18.62
CA ARG A 129 -32.37 -33.78 -19.52
C ARG A 129 -33.58 -33.19 -18.81
N LYS A 130 -33.38 -32.09 -18.06
CA LYS A 130 -34.31 -30.95 -17.84
C LYS A 130 -33.88 -30.16 -16.61
N LYS A 131 -33.11 -29.09 -16.81
CA LYS A 131 -33.64 -27.72 -16.68
C LYS A 131 -32.64 -26.73 -17.27
N SER A 132 -32.98 -26.31 -18.47
CA SER A 132 -32.56 -25.05 -19.06
C SER A 132 -32.96 -23.88 -18.15
N ARG A 133 -32.08 -22.87 -18.09
CA ARG A 133 -32.38 -21.49 -18.48
C ARG A 133 -31.11 -20.64 -18.23
N ASN A 134 -30.44 -20.23 -19.30
CA ASN A 134 -30.53 -18.88 -19.89
C ASN A 134 -29.65 -17.90 -19.09
N ASP A 135 -28.83 -17.03 -19.65
CA ASP A 135 -28.45 -16.71 -21.02
C ASP A 135 -27.07 -16.03 -20.94
N SER A 136 -26.44 -15.96 -22.09
CA SER A 136 -25.20 -15.30 -22.44
C SER A 136 -25.14 -13.81 -22.06
N ASP A 137 -23.94 -13.24 -21.94
CA ASP A 137 -23.41 -12.33 -22.97
C ASP A 137 -22.03 -11.77 -22.56
N GLU A 138 -21.24 -11.56 -23.60
CA GLU A 138 -19.83 -11.19 -23.62
C GLU A 138 -19.54 -9.71 -23.30
N ASP A 139 -18.26 -9.46 -23.06
CA ASP A 139 -17.48 -8.26 -23.38
C ASP A 139 -17.86 -6.89 -22.81
N ASN A 140 -16.90 -6.28 -22.09
CA ASN A 140 -16.28 -5.05 -22.59
C ASN A 140 -14.95 -4.72 -21.89
N LEU A 141 -13.93 -4.51 -22.72
CA LEU A 141 -12.77 -3.65 -22.48
C LEU A 141 -13.24 -2.28 -21.94
N ILE A 142 -12.42 -1.62 -21.11
CA ILE A 142 -11.98 -0.24 -21.34
C ILE A 142 -10.72 0.04 -20.50
N GLU A 143 -9.76 0.62 -21.22
CA GLU A 143 -8.48 1.20 -20.84
C GLU A 143 -8.65 2.56 -20.14
N THR A 144 -7.68 2.90 -19.27
CA THR A 144 -7.13 4.23 -18.87
C THR A 144 -8.07 5.42 -18.67
N SER A 145 -7.93 6.29 -17.66
CA SER A 145 -6.81 7.24 -17.50
C SER A 145 -7.05 8.11 -16.25
N SER A 146 -5.99 8.81 -15.78
CA SER A 146 -5.91 10.19 -15.22
C SER A 146 -7.01 10.71 -14.29
N GLU A 147 -6.81 11.55 -13.29
CA GLU A 147 -5.76 12.29 -12.57
C GLU A 147 -6.54 12.86 -11.35
N ASP A 148 -5.86 13.35 -10.30
CA ASP A 148 -6.22 14.63 -9.66
C ASP A 148 -5.43 14.81 -8.36
N GLU A 149 -4.72 15.93 -8.38
CA GLU A 149 -3.97 16.62 -7.35
C GLU A 149 -4.82 16.97 -6.12
N LEU A 150 -4.19 16.99 -4.94
CA LEU A 150 -4.38 18.13 -4.02
C LEU A 150 -3.28 18.21 -2.95
N SER A 151 -2.74 19.42 -2.90
CA SER A 151 -1.68 19.97 -2.05
C SER A 151 -2.23 20.58 -0.76
N SER A 152 -1.41 20.59 0.31
CA SER A 152 -1.20 21.66 1.33
C SER A 152 -0.69 21.03 2.63
N SER A 153 0.55 21.32 3.07
CA SER A 153 0.97 22.43 3.97
C SER A 153 0.40 22.23 5.39
N GLU A 154 1.10 22.42 6.52
CA GLU A 154 2.16 23.36 6.90
C GLU A 154 2.99 22.78 8.09
N ASP A 155 4.22 23.27 8.17
CA ASP A 155 4.98 23.75 9.34
C ASP A 155 4.82 23.19 10.77
N GLU A 156 6.00 23.02 11.38
CA GLU A 156 6.28 22.64 12.76
C GLU A 156 6.03 23.81 13.74
N SER A 157 5.31 23.56 14.83
CA SER A 157 5.66 24.13 16.14
C SER A 157 5.04 23.36 17.33
N GLU A 158 5.93 22.98 18.25
CA GLU A 158 5.81 22.99 19.71
C GLU A 158 4.73 22.12 20.44
N ASN A 159 5.23 21.01 21.00
CA ASN A 159 4.99 20.45 22.34
C ASN A 159 3.59 20.53 23.01
N GLU A 160 2.54 20.02 22.37
CA GLU A 160 1.28 19.77 23.09
C GLU A 160 1.19 18.36 23.69
N SER A 161 0.87 18.31 24.99
CA SER A 161 0.56 17.09 25.73
C SER A 161 -0.55 16.32 25.03
N LEU A 162 -0.28 15.05 24.67
CA LEU A 162 -1.20 14.15 23.95
C LEU A 162 -2.50 13.82 24.72
N GLU A 163 -2.72 14.39 25.90
CA GLU A 163 -3.95 14.24 26.67
C GLU A 163 -5.12 15.05 26.07
N SER A 164 -4.87 16.16 25.38
CA SER A 164 -5.95 16.99 24.79
C SER A 164 -6.66 16.30 23.62
N ALA A 165 -5.93 15.52 22.82
CA ALA A 165 -6.46 14.81 21.64
C ALA A 165 -7.50 13.71 21.96
N ARG A 166 -7.74 13.41 23.25
CA ARG A 166 -8.72 12.41 23.69
C ARG A 166 -10.07 12.99 24.09
N ASN A 167 -10.20 14.31 24.16
CA ASN A 167 -11.45 14.95 24.51
C ASN A 167 -12.24 15.29 23.24
N TRP A 168 -13.24 14.46 22.93
CA TRP A 168 -14.26 14.82 21.96
C TRP A 168 -15.15 15.90 22.56
N CYS A 169 -15.15 17.11 21.98
CA CYS A 169 -16.12 18.13 22.35
C CYS A 169 -17.53 17.66 21.98
N GLY A 170 -18.43 17.59 22.97
CA GLY A 170 -19.83 17.30 22.72
C GLY A 170 -20.43 18.40 21.84
N VAL A 171 -20.99 18.03 20.70
CA VAL A 171 -21.66 18.97 19.80
C VAL A 171 -23.03 19.31 20.40
N ASP A 172 -23.22 20.56 20.79
CA ASP A 172 -24.53 21.06 21.21
C ASP A 172 -25.44 21.17 19.98
N VAL A 173 -26.40 20.25 19.89
CA VAL A 173 -27.35 20.12 18.77
C VAL A 173 -28.17 21.41 18.58
N SER A 174 -28.28 22.25 19.62
CA SER A 174 -29.01 23.51 19.56
C SER A 174 -28.27 24.65 18.84
N LEU A 175 -26.96 24.49 18.55
CA LEU A 175 -26.11 25.49 17.89
C LEU A 175 -25.75 25.14 16.44
N LEU A 176 -26.33 24.08 15.87
CA LEU A 176 -26.06 23.68 14.49
C LEU A 176 -26.67 24.68 13.50
N THR A 177 -25.83 25.19 12.60
CA THR A 177 -26.31 25.97 11.46
C THR A 177 -27.08 25.06 10.50
N PRO A 178 -28.16 25.54 9.87
CA PRO A 178 -28.93 24.73 8.92
C PRO A 178 -28.06 24.33 7.72
N ALA A 179 -28.31 23.13 7.20
CA ALA A 179 -27.59 22.62 6.04
C ALA A 179 -27.74 23.58 4.84
N PRO A 180 -26.66 23.86 4.10
CA PRO A 180 -26.72 24.75 2.95
C PRO A 180 -27.70 24.22 1.88
N PRO A 181 -28.35 25.11 1.11
CA PRO A 181 -29.31 24.72 0.11
C PRO A 181 -28.67 23.83 -0.96
N LYS A 182 -29.40 22.80 -1.40
CA LYS A 182 -28.95 21.91 -2.48
C LYS A 182 -28.83 22.70 -3.77
N PHE A 183 -27.60 22.77 -4.29
CA PHE A 183 -27.36 23.32 -5.62
C PHE A 183 -28.03 22.44 -6.69
N PRO A 184 -28.86 23.00 -7.59
CA PRO A 184 -29.38 22.24 -8.71
C PRO A 184 -28.22 21.93 -9.67
N PHE A 185 -27.93 20.64 -9.86
CA PHE A 185 -26.97 20.20 -10.86
C PHE A 185 -27.61 20.35 -12.25
N THR A 186 -27.33 21.46 -12.93
CA THR A 186 -27.64 21.60 -14.35
C THR A 186 -26.54 20.91 -15.14
N GLY A 187 -26.66 19.60 -15.33
CA GLY A 187 -25.78 18.86 -16.24
C GLY A 187 -26.00 19.34 -17.68
N ASN A 188 -24.92 19.77 -18.35
CA ASN A 188 -25.00 20.11 -19.76
C ASN A 188 -25.32 18.84 -20.58
N PRO A 189 -26.37 18.84 -21.43
CA PRO A 189 -26.70 17.69 -22.25
C PRO A 189 -25.56 17.44 -23.25
N GLY A 190 -25.03 16.22 -23.24
CA GLY A 190 -23.83 15.82 -23.98
C GLY A 190 -23.89 16.09 -25.49
N ILE A 191 -22.74 16.46 -26.04
CA ILE A 191 -22.47 16.62 -27.47
C ILE A 191 -22.80 15.31 -28.20
N LYS A 192 -23.72 15.37 -29.18
CA LYS A 192 -23.99 14.26 -30.08
C LYS A 192 -23.03 14.34 -31.27
N VAL A 193 -22.13 13.36 -31.39
CA VAL A 193 -21.25 13.24 -32.56
C VAL A 193 -21.87 12.22 -33.52
N SER A 194 -22.28 12.66 -34.71
CA SER A 194 -22.66 11.77 -35.80
C SER A 194 -21.42 11.36 -36.58
N LEU A 195 -21.12 10.07 -36.61
CA LEU A 195 -20.09 9.52 -37.50
C LEU A 195 -20.68 9.35 -38.91
N ARG A 196 -19.90 9.76 -39.92
CA ARG A 196 -20.24 9.70 -41.34
C ARG A 196 -19.54 8.53 -42.00
#